data_AF-A0A6I3C7D6-F1
#
_entry.id   AF-A0A6I3C7D6-F1
#
_cell.length_a   1.000
_cell.length_b   1.000
_cell.length_c   1.000
_cell.angle_alpha   90.00
_cell.angle_beta   90.00
_cell.angle_gamma   90.00
#
_symmetry.space_group_name_H-M   'P 1'
#
loop_
_entity.id
_entity.type
_entity.pdbx_description
1 polymer ?
#
loop_
_entity_poly.entity_id
_entity_poly.type
_entity_poly.pdbx_seq_one_letter_code
_entity_poly.pdbx_strand_id
1 'polypeptide(L)'
;MRWSPIHGLANGIHGTSSQCRALSDRAVGRPLCHDGRIHPLGETRVSDHYGFETLATTVEDRILTVRFNRPDRLNALNALMHSELRDLYGRIERDTAVDVVVLTGAGKAFCVGADFDQMEENLARGGYPDGHPSLLGEAATMARNILAIRQPMIAAINGDAIGLGATLALFCDVTYMSRGARIGDPHVRAGIVAGDGGPVLWPMLVGANRAKEYLMTGDLLGADEAERIGLVNHVVELDELEAAAMKMARKLAAGPQIALRFNKRLVNKDLEERVNKLYDLSLALEAITFETQDHQEAVRAFLEKRKPVFGQNRNQN
;
A
#
# COMPACT_ATOMS: atom_id res chain seq x y z
N MET A 1 47.28 -13.55 -6.69
CA MET A 1 46.49 -14.26 -7.72
C MET A 1 45.86 -13.20 -8.62
N ARG A 2 46.38 -13.06 -9.85
CA ARG A 2 45.93 -12.09 -10.85
C ARG A 2 44.78 -12.69 -11.66
N TRP A 3 43.79 -11.88 -12.00
CA TRP A 3 42.91 -12.13 -13.13
C TRP A 3 42.92 -10.90 -14.04
N SER A 4 43.28 -11.14 -15.29
CA SER A 4 43.12 -10.22 -16.43
C SER A 4 42.12 -10.85 -17.42
N PRO A 5 41.52 -10.04 -18.31
CA PRO A 5 40.21 -10.30 -18.91
C PRO A 5 40.29 -10.95 -20.30
N ILE A 6 39.17 -11.49 -20.77
CA ILE A 6 39.00 -11.97 -22.14
C ILE A 6 38.07 -11.01 -22.90
N HIS A 7 38.55 -10.54 -24.05
CA HIS A 7 37.84 -9.80 -25.09
C HIS A 7 37.46 -10.72 -26.27
N GLY A 8 36.41 -10.33 -27.01
CA GLY A 8 36.11 -10.65 -28.41
C GLY A 8 34.75 -10.03 -28.78
N LEU A 9 34.61 -8.95 -29.59
CA LEU A 9 34.82 -8.78 -31.05
C LEU A 9 34.04 -9.83 -31.87
N ALA A 10 33.29 -9.56 -32.97
CA ALA A 10 32.89 -8.39 -33.77
C ALA A 10 31.78 -8.90 -34.76
N ASN A 11 30.80 -8.13 -35.27
CA ASN A 11 30.73 -7.41 -36.57
C ASN A 11 29.28 -7.56 -37.11
N GLY A 12 28.56 -6.50 -37.50
CA GLY A 12 28.39 -6.00 -38.89
C GLY A 12 27.09 -6.54 -39.54
N ILE A 13 26.15 -5.74 -40.05
CA ILE A 13 26.10 -5.26 -41.45
C ILE A 13 24.99 -4.18 -41.61
N HIS A 14 25.26 -3.26 -42.55
CA HIS A 14 24.53 -2.09 -43.04
C HIS A 14 23.14 -2.30 -43.69
N GLY A 15 22.33 -1.23 -43.68
CA GLY A 15 21.28 -0.96 -44.66
C GLY A 15 20.86 0.52 -44.63
N THR A 16 21.05 1.24 -45.74
CA THR A 16 20.98 2.71 -45.89
C THR A 16 19.71 3.22 -46.59
N SER A 17 19.44 4.52 -46.39
CA SER A 17 18.60 5.47 -47.19
C SER A 17 17.08 5.39 -46.93
N SER A 18 16.30 6.46 -46.86
CA SER A 18 16.42 7.79 -47.48
C SER A 18 15.65 8.87 -46.67
N GLN A 19 16.02 10.13 -46.92
CA GLN A 19 15.51 11.36 -46.31
C GLN A 19 14.05 11.67 -46.72
N CYS A 20 13.26 12.22 -45.79
CA CYS A 20 12.27 13.25 -46.12
C CYS A 20 12.13 14.24 -44.95
N ARG A 21 12.12 15.53 -45.27
CA ARG A 21 12.17 16.67 -44.36
C ARG A 21 10.83 16.92 -43.65
N ALA A 22 10.98 17.55 -42.48
CA ALA A 22 10.03 18.31 -41.67
C ALA A 22 8.71 18.75 -42.33
N LEU A 23 7.62 18.63 -41.57
CA LEU A 23 6.63 19.68 -41.34
C LEU A 23 5.95 19.42 -39.99
N SER A 24 5.89 20.48 -39.19
CA SER A 24 5.14 20.59 -37.94
C SER A 24 3.65 20.36 -38.17
N ASP A 25 2.99 19.58 -37.31
CA ASP A 25 1.59 19.85 -36.99
C ASP A 25 1.23 19.36 -35.59
N ARG A 26 0.75 20.32 -34.78
CA ARG A 26 0.10 20.08 -33.51
C ARG A 26 -1.22 19.35 -33.78
N ALA A 27 -1.24 18.03 -33.61
CA ALA A 27 -2.48 17.28 -33.65
C ALA A 27 -3.19 17.37 -32.30
N VAL A 28 -4.16 18.27 -32.23
CA VAL A 28 -5.18 18.37 -31.19
C VAL A 28 -5.92 17.02 -31.11
N GLY A 29 -5.83 16.35 -29.97
CA GLY A 29 -6.51 15.06 -29.74
C GLY A 29 -8.02 15.21 -29.80
N ARG A 30 -8.67 14.40 -30.64
CA ARG A 30 -10.12 14.19 -30.62
C ARG A 30 -10.50 13.36 -29.39
N PRO A 31 -11.62 13.65 -28.71
CA PRO A 31 -12.09 12.82 -27.61
C PRO A 31 -12.57 11.46 -28.14
N LEU A 32 -12.02 10.38 -27.58
CA LEU A 32 -12.57 9.04 -27.74
C LEU A 32 -13.67 8.86 -26.70
N CYS A 33 -14.92 8.78 -27.16
CA CYS A 33 -16.06 8.45 -26.33
C CYS A 33 -16.02 6.96 -25.97
N HIS A 34 -15.85 6.63 -24.70
CA HIS A 34 -16.35 5.39 -24.12
C HIS A 34 -17.22 5.77 -22.91
N ASP A 35 -18.49 5.36 -22.95
CA ASP A 35 -19.56 5.57 -21.95
C ASP A 35 -20.19 6.99 -21.78
N GLY A 36 -20.07 7.90 -22.75
CA GLY A 36 -21.00 9.06 -22.82
C GLY A 36 -21.02 10.04 -21.63
N ARG A 37 -20.05 9.98 -20.70
CA ARG A 37 -19.93 10.92 -19.58
C ARG A 37 -18.87 11.98 -19.88
N ILE A 38 -19.26 13.25 -19.76
CA ILE A 38 -18.34 14.39 -19.84
C ILE A 38 -17.69 14.52 -18.47
N HIS A 39 -16.41 14.16 -18.37
CA HIS A 39 -15.60 14.44 -17.18
C HIS A 39 -15.05 15.88 -17.28
N PRO A 40 -15.09 16.68 -16.20
CA PRO A 40 -14.57 18.04 -16.21
C PRO A 40 -13.07 18.07 -16.55
N LEU A 41 -12.69 19.01 -17.41
CA LEU A 41 -11.33 19.25 -17.88
C LEU A 41 -10.47 19.77 -16.72
N GLY A 42 -9.46 19.01 -16.29
CA GLY A 42 -8.47 19.52 -15.35
C GLY A 42 -7.72 18.48 -14.52
N GLU A 43 -7.24 17.39 -15.11
CA GLU A 43 -6.05 16.65 -14.65
C GLU A 43 -5.80 15.57 -15.70
N THR A 44 -4.63 15.61 -16.34
CA THR A 44 -4.20 14.60 -17.31
C THR A 44 -4.27 13.25 -16.62
N ARG A 45 -5.16 12.35 -17.08
CA ARG A 45 -5.08 10.92 -16.72
C ARG A 45 -3.68 10.47 -17.10
N VAL A 46 -2.81 10.42 -16.10
CA VAL A 46 -1.47 9.86 -16.23
C VAL A 46 -1.67 8.45 -16.76
N SER A 47 -0.98 8.10 -17.84
CA SER A 47 -1.04 6.80 -18.47
C SER A 47 -0.98 5.70 -17.41
N ASP A 48 -2.04 4.92 -17.29
CA ASP A 48 -2.12 3.91 -16.26
C ASP A 48 -1.64 2.56 -16.81
N HIS A 49 -0.43 2.17 -16.42
CA HIS A 49 0.27 0.98 -16.92
C HIS A 49 -0.55 -0.30 -16.77
N TYR A 50 -1.40 -0.41 -15.74
CA TYR A 50 -2.26 -1.56 -15.52
C TYR A 50 -3.78 -1.32 -15.72
N GLY A 51 -4.23 -0.08 -15.92
CA GLY A 51 -5.62 0.24 -16.26
C GLY A 51 -6.64 0.08 -15.13
N PHE A 52 -6.23 0.31 -13.89
CA PHE A 52 -7.06 0.40 -12.69
C PHE A 52 -7.75 1.77 -12.55
N GLU A 53 -8.83 1.81 -11.78
CA GLU A 53 -9.58 3.03 -11.49
C GLU A 53 -9.07 3.71 -10.23
N THR A 54 -8.85 2.93 -9.17
CA THR A 54 -8.53 3.45 -7.83
C THR A 54 -7.02 3.44 -7.54
N LEU A 55 -6.21 2.91 -8.47
CA LEU A 55 -4.76 2.89 -8.39
C LEU A 55 -4.19 3.51 -9.69
N ALA A 56 -3.43 4.58 -9.59
CA ALA A 56 -2.74 5.15 -10.75
C ALA A 56 -1.32 4.56 -10.84
N THR A 57 -0.98 3.94 -11.97
CA THR A 57 0.29 3.23 -12.12
C THR A 57 1.11 3.75 -13.30
N THR A 58 2.39 4.03 -13.07
CA THR A 58 3.31 4.53 -14.10
C THR A 58 4.60 3.77 -14.06
N VAL A 59 5.19 3.47 -15.22
CA VAL A 59 6.50 2.84 -15.32
C VAL A 59 7.45 3.77 -16.07
N GLU A 60 8.55 4.11 -15.42
CA GLU A 60 9.66 4.86 -16.00
C GLU A 60 10.98 4.26 -15.51
N ASP A 61 11.95 4.05 -16.39
CA ASP A 61 13.26 3.47 -16.05
C ASP A 61 13.18 2.18 -15.21
N ARG A 62 12.19 1.33 -15.54
CA ARG A 62 11.90 0.06 -14.85
C ARG A 62 11.45 0.21 -13.40
N ILE A 63 11.08 1.42 -12.99
CA ILE A 63 10.49 1.74 -11.69
C ILE A 63 9.00 1.93 -11.89
N LEU A 64 8.20 1.11 -11.22
CA LEU A 64 6.76 1.25 -11.15
C LEU A 64 6.41 2.19 -10.00
N THR A 65 5.77 3.33 -10.28
CA THR A 65 5.12 4.14 -9.25
C THR A 65 3.64 3.81 -9.22
N VAL A 66 3.15 3.35 -8.07
CA VAL A 66 1.75 3.08 -7.76
C VAL A 66 1.27 4.17 -6.80
N ARG A 67 0.19 4.86 -7.17
CA ARG A 67 -0.47 5.84 -6.31
C ARG A 67 -1.87 5.37 -5.96
N PHE A 68 -2.21 5.31 -4.67
CA PHE A 68 -3.61 5.25 -4.28
C PHE A 68 -4.33 6.49 -4.81
N ASN A 69 -5.46 6.31 -5.49
CA ASN A 69 -6.08 7.35 -6.30
C ASN A 69 -7.56 7.56 -5.91
N ARG A 70 -7.80 7.80 -4.62
CA ARG A 70 -9.09 8.29 -4.09
C ARG A 70 -8.83 9.49 -3.16
N PRO A 71 -8.18 10.57 -3.64
CA PRO A 71 -7.66 11.65 -2.78
C PRO A 71 -8.77 12.42 -2.05
N ASP A 72 -9.96 12.49 -2.62
CA ASP A 72 -11.18 13.06 -2.03
C ASP A 72 -11.67 12.28 -0.80
N ARG A 73 -11.29 10.99 -0.72
CA ARG A 73 -11.57 10.09 0.41
C ARG A 73 -10.31 9.71 1.18
N LEU A 74 -9.26 10.54 1.11
CA LEU A 74 -7.97 10.30 1.77
C LEU A 74 -7.38 8.91 1.47
N ASN A 75 -7.66 8.40 0.26
CA ASN A 75 -7.24 7.08 -0.20
C ASN A 75 -7.74 5.94 0.70
N ALA A 76 -8.91 6.06 1.32
CA ALA A 76 -9.56 4.95 2.00
C ALA A 76 -9.81 3.77 1.04
N LEU A 77 -9.74 2.54 1.55
CA LEU A 77 -10.01 1.33 0.78
C LEU A 77 -11.50 1.02 0.76
N ASN A 78 -12.05 0.94 -0.44
CA ASN A 78 -13.34 0.30 -0.71
C ASN A 78 -13.12 -1.08 -1.33
N ALA A 79 -14.21 -1.81 -1.60
CA ALA A 79 -14.16 -3.12 -2.22
C ALA A 79 -13.43 -3.14 -3.58
N LEU A 80 -13.62 -2.09 -4.40
CA LEU A 80 -12.94 -1.98 -5.69
C LEU A 80 -11.43 -1.88 -5.52
N MET A 81 -10.94 -0.95 -4.70
CA MET A 81 -9.51 -0.80 -4.45
C MET A 81 -8.89 -2.06 -3.85
N HIS A 82 -9.61 -2.75 -2.95
CA HIS A 82 -9.15 -4.04 -2.42
C HIS A 82 -8.97 -5.09 -3.53
N SER A 83 -9.93 -5.18 -4.46
CA SER A 83 -9.84 -6.09 -5.60
C SER A 83 -8.70 -5.72 -6.57
N GLU A 84 -8.50 -4.43 -6.82
CA GLU A 84 -7.43 -3.94 -7.69
C GLU A 84 -6.05 -4.16 -7.08
N LEU A 85 -5.89 -4.03 -5.76
CA LEU A 85 -4.63 -4.33 -5.07
C LEU A 85 -4.24 -5.79 -5.21
N ARG A 86 -5.20 -6.71 -5.06
CA ARG A 86 -4.96 -8.14 -5.27
C ARG A 86 -4.45 -8.42 -6.69
N ASP A 87 -5.10 -7.84 -7.69
CA ASP A 87 -4.73 -8.01 -9.09
C ASP A 87 -3.38 -7.35 -9.39
N LEU A 88 -3.13 -6.17 -8.83
CA LEU A 88 -1.86 -5.44 -8.93
C LEU A 88 -0.70 -6.31 -8.46
N TYR A 89 -0.78 -6.94 -7.29
CA TYR A 89 0.32 -7.75 -6.75
C TYR A 89 0.69 -8.91 -7.68
N GLY A 90 -0.32 -9.59 -8.22
CA GLY A 90 -0.12 -10.67 -9.19
C GLY A 90 0.46 -10.19 -10.52
N ARG A 91 0.17 -8.95 -10.93
CA ARG A 91 0.75 -8.33 -12.13
C ARG A 91 2.20 -7.92 -11.90
N ILE A 92 2.49 -7.22 -10.80
CA ILE A 92 3.85 -6.79 -10.43
C ILE A 92 4.79 -7.99 -10.40
N GLU A 93 4.43 -9.07 -9.71
CA GLU A 93 5.32 -10.24 -9.55
C GLU A 93 5.81 -10.81 -10.90
N ARG A 94 4.96 -10.76 -11.92
CA ARG A 94 5.22 -11.30 -13.27
C ARG A 94 5.75 -10.27 -14.25
N ASP A 95 5.74 -8.99 -13.89
CA ASP A 95 6.12 -7.91 -14.80
C ASP A 95 7.64 -7.79 -14.95
N THR A 96 8.14 -8.20 -16.12
CA THR A 96 9.56 -8.11 -16.46
C THR A 96 10.02 -6.70 -16.84
N ALA A 97 9.09 -5.76 -17.05
CA ALA A 97 9.41 -4.35 -17.23
C ALA A 97 9.71 -3.64 -15.91
N VAL A 98 9.34 -4.23 -14.77
CA VAL A 98 9.46 -3.62 -13.44
C VAL A 98 10.55 -4.32 -12.62
N ASP A 99 11.51 -3.52 -12.15
CA ASP A 99 12.56 -3.94 -11.22
C ASP A 99 12.30 -3.48 -9.79
N VAL A 100 11.71 -2.30 -9.61
CA VAL A 100 11.44 -1.69 -8.30
C VAL A 100 10.06 -1.05 -8.29
N VAL A 101 9.38 -1.07 -7.15
CA VAL A 101 8.07 -0.44 -6.95
C VAL A 101 8.19 0.69 -5.94
N VAL A 102 7.55 1.81 -6.22
CA VAL A 102 7.30 2.91 -5.28
C VAL A 102 5.80 3.01 -5.07
N LEU A 103 5.34 2.86 -3.83
CA LEU A 103 3.95 2.99 -3.42
C LEU A 103 3.76 4.33 -2.69
N THR A 104 2.76 5.12 -3.07
CA THR A 104 2.42 6.40 -2.40
C THR A 104 0.92 6.70 -2.52
N GLY A 105 0.44 7.79 -1.91
CA GLY A 105 -0.94 8.25 -2.03
C GLY A 105 -1.06 9.49 -2.90
N ALA A 106 -2.15 9.62 -3.65
CA ALA A 106 -2.52 10.87 -4.28
C ALA A 106 -3.05 11.86 -3.22
N GLY A 107 -2.74 13.15 -3.38
CA GLY A 107 -3.24 14.21 -2.51
C GLY A 107 -2.59 14.24 -1.12
N LYS A 108 -3.39 14.41 -0.07
CA LYS A 108 -2.94 14.79 1.29
C LYS A 108 -2.65 13.62 2.22
N ALA A 109 -3.04 12.41 1.85
CA ALA A 109 -2.86 11.21 2.67
C ALA A 109 -2.16 10.12 1.87
N PHE A 110 -1.49 9.22 2.58
CA PHE A 110 -1.02 7.98 1.97
C PHE A 110 -2.23 7.07 1.75
N CYS A 111 -2.85 6.62 2.85
CA CYS A 111 -4.03 5.78 2.86
C CYS A 111 -4.56 5.69 4.31
N VAL A 112 -5.84 5.96 4.53
CA VAL A 112 -6.43 5.98 5.88
C VAL A 112 -7.12 4.67 6.30
N GLY A 113 -6.91 3.59 5.56
CA GLY A 113 -7.47 2.28 5.85
C GLY A 113 -8.88 2.11 5.30
N ALA A 114 -9.71 1.31 5.97
CA ALA A 114 -11.06 1.00 5.49
C ALA A 114 -11.99 2.23 5.48
N ASP A 115 -12.89 2.27 4.50
CA ASP A 115 -13.88 3.33 4.31
C ASP A 115 -15.01 3.23 5.37
N PHE A 116 -15.13 4.23 6.27
CA PHE A 116 -16.15 4.24 7.32
C PHE A 116 -17.58 4.28 6.76
N ASP A 117 -17.79 4.91 5.60
CA ASP A 117 -19.10 4.92 4.93
C ASP A 117 -19.49 3.47 4.55
N GLN A 118 -18.53 2.65 4.13
CA GLN A 118 -18.76 1.23 3.84
C GLN A 118 -19.07 0.42 5.11
N MET A 119 -18.41 0.73 6.23
CA MET A 119 -18.71 0.08 7.52
C MET A 119 -20.14 0.36 7.98
N GLU A 120 -20.62 1.60 7.80
CA GLU A 120 -22.01 1.96 8.09
C GLU A 120 -23.00 1.17 7.23
N GLU A 121 -22.76 1.11 5.91
CA GLU A 121 -23.61 0.33 4.99
C GLU A 121 -23.69 -1.15 5.38
N ASN A 122 -22.58 -1.73 5.82
CA ASN A 122 -22.53 -3.12 6.27
C ASN A 122 -23.38 -3.33 7.54
N LEU A 123 -23.21 -2.48 8.56
CA LEU A 123 -24.05 -2.56 9.76
C LEU A 123 -25.55 -2.40 9.42
N ALA A 124 -25.90 -1.48 8.52
CA ALA A 124 -27.28 -1.25 8.09
C ALA A 124 -27.91 -2.46 7.38
N ARG A 125 -27.10 -3.31 6.72
CA ARG A 125 -27.54 -4.54 6.03
C ARG A 125 -27.65 -5.77 6.92
N GLY A 126 -27.49 -5.60 8.23
CA GLY A 126 -27.66 -6.69 9.21
C GLY A 126 -26.37 -7.44 9.53
N GLY A 127 -25.24 -6.75 9.44
CA GLY A 127 -23.92 -7.30 9.70
C GLY A 127 -23.05 -7.23 8.45
N TYR A 128 -21.77 -7.52 8.62
CA TYR A 128 -20.86 -7.57 7.49
C TYR A 128 -21.22 -8.80 6.65
N PRO A 129 -21.71 -8.68 5.39
CA PRO A 129 -21.67 -9.83 4.47
C PRO A 129 -20.23 -10.38 4.35
N ASP A 130 -19.26 -9.57 4.77
CA ASP A 130 -17.81 -9.79 4.89
C ASP A 130 -17.37 -10.68 6.05
N GLY A 131 -18.29 -11.05 6.96
CA GLY A 131 -18.09 -12.13 7.94
C GLY A 131 -18.09 -13.54 7.32
N HIS A 132 -18.25 -13.64 5.99
CA HIS A 132 -18.20 -14.91 5.29
C HIS A 132 -16.76 -15.47 5.27
N PRO A 133 -16.54 -16.76 5.63
CA PRO A 133 -15.21 -17.38 5.67
C PRO A 133 -14.36 -17.25 4.39
N SER A 134 -14.99 -17.02 3.23
CA SER A 134 -14.28 -16.79 1.97
C SER A 134 -13.48 -15.49 1.94
N LEU A 135 -13.94 -14.43 2.63
CA LEU A 135 -13.29 -13.11 2.61
C LEU A 135 -12.13 -13.00 3.61
N LEU A 136 -12.19 -13.75 4.72
CA LEU A 136 -11.02 -14.03 5.57
C LEU A 136 -9.89 -14.68 4.74
N GLY A 137 -10.24 -15.62 3.87
CA GLY A 137 -9.31 -16.22 2.92
C GLY A 137 -8.72 -15.21 1.93
N GLU A 138 -9.52 -14.26 1.43
CA GLU A 138 -9.06 -13.22 0.51
C GLU A 138 -8.09 -12.23 1.18
N ALA A 139 -8.41 -11.74 2.38
CA ALA A 139 -7.53 -10.84 3.12
C ALA A 139 -6.19 -11.51 3.48
N ALA A 140 -6.22 -12.78 3.90
CA ALA A 140 -4.99 -13.54 4.15
C ALA A 140 -4.18 -13.78 2.87
N THR A 141 -4.86 -13.97 1.74
CA THR A 141 -4.23 -14.07 0.43
C THR A 141 -3.57 -12.76 0.03
N MET A 142 -4.18 -11.61 0.34
CA MET A 142 -3.59 -10.29 0.06
C MET A 142 -2.24 -10.09 0.77
N ALA A 143 -2.16 -10.43 2.07
CA ALA A 143 -0.90 -10.37 2.81
C ALA A 143 0.17 -11.34 2.27
N ARG A 144 -0.23 -12.54 1.87
CA ARG A 144 0.70 -13.50 1.22
C ARG A 144 1.16 -12.99 -0.15
N ASN A 145 0.28 -12.33 -0.91
CA ASN A 145 0.59 -11.82 -2.25
C ASN A 145 1.58 -10.65 -2.22
N ILE A 146 1.44 -9.70 -1.30
CA ILE A 146 2.41 -8.60 -1.17
C ILE A 146 3.80 -9.13 -0.78
N LEU A 147 3.87 -10.14 0.10
CA LEU A 147 5.14 -10.80 0.46
C LEU A 147 5.77 -11.58 -0.69
N ALA A 148 4.95 -12.09 -1.62
CA ALA A 148 5.42 -12.83 -2.79
C ALA A 148 6.01 -11.93 -3.89
N ILE A 149 5.80 -10.61 -3.83
CA ILE A 149 6.39 -9.66 -4.78
C ILE A 149 7.91 -9.70 -4.66
N ARG A 150 8.57 -10.11 -5.74
CA ARG A 150 10.03 -10.27 -5.78
C ARG A 150 10.74 -8.93 -5.86
N GLN A 151 10.18 -7.96 -6.59
CA GLN A 151 10.71 -6.62 -6.75
C GLN A 151 10.81 -5.92 -5.38
N PRO A 152 11.89 -5.17 -5.10
CA PRO A 152 11.93 -4.28 -3.96
C PRO A 152 10.79 -3.25 -4.02
N MET A 153 10.17 -2.97 -2.88
CA MET A 153 9.04 -2.07 -2.71
C MET A 153 9.42 -0.97 -1.72
N ILE A 154 9.18 0.28 -2.10
CA ILE A 154 9.43 1.45 -1.30
C ILE A 154 8.09 2.12 -1.00
N ALA A 155 7.76 2.34 0.27
CA ALA A 155 6.64 3.20 0.65
C ALA A 155 7.14 4.65 0.75
N ALA A 156 6.50 5.57 0.00
CA ALA A 156 6.66 7.01 0.16
C ALA A 156 5.39 7.58 0.81
N ILE A 157 5.40 7.70 2.14
CA ILE A 157 4.26 8.07 2.97
C ILE A 157 4.13 9.60 2.98
N ASN A 158 3.32 10.12 2.06
CA ASN A 158 3.11 11.56 1.82
C ASN A 158 2.20 12.25 2.84
N GLY A 159 1.45 11.48 3.61
CA GLY A 159 0.54 11.97 4.65
C GLY A 159 0.08 10.81 5.52
N ASP A 160 -1.09 10.95 6.16
CA ASP A 160 -1.61 9.95 7.07
C ASP A 160 -1.64 8.53 6.46
N ALA A 161 -1.07 7.56 7.18
CA ALA A 161 -1.08 6.13 6.91
C ALA A 161 -1.71 5.41 8.11
N ILE A 162 -2.99 5.04 8.01
CA ILE A 162 -3.79 4.64 9.18
C ILE A 162 -4.45 3.28 8.95
N GLY A 163 -4.49 2.42 9.97
CA GLY A 163 -5.09 1.08 9.90
C GLY A 163 -4.44 0.24 8.80
N LEU A 164 -5.26 -0.33 7.90
CA LEU A 164 -4.76 -1.05 6.72
C LEU A 164 -3.77 -0.22 5.88
N GLY A 165 -3.92 1.10 5.82
CA GLY A 165 -2.96 1.97 5.14
C GLY A 165 -1.57 1.97 5.78
N ALA A 166 -1.50 1.91 7.11
CA ALA A 166 -0.22 1.71 7.83
C ALA A 166 0.34 0.32 7.50
N THR A 167 -0.49 -0.72 7.54
CA THR A 167 -0.07 -2.09 7.21
C THR A 167 0.52 -2.18 5.80
N LEU A 168 -0.14 -1.59 4.79
CA LEU A 168 0.34 -1.58 3.40
C LEU A 168 1.70 -0.87 3.27
N ALA A 169 1.91 0.22 4.01
CA ALA A 169 3.20 0.91 4.04
C ALA A 169 4.28 0.03 4.69
N LEU A 170 3.97 -0.63 5.81
CA LEU A 170 4.91 -1.43 6.60
C LEU A 170 5.23 -2.80 5.99
N PHE A 171 4.43 -3.28 5.03
CA PHE A 171 4.79 -4.43 4.20
C PHE A 171 5.80 -4.08 3.10
N CYS A 172 6.05 -2.79 2.81
CA CYS A 172 7.13 -2.40 1.91
C CYS A 172 8.50 -2.61 2.55
N ASP A 173 9.54 -2.80 1.73
CA ASP A 173 10.88 -3.14 2.20
C ASP A 173 11.64 -1.93 2.77
N VAL A 174 11.34 -0.73 2.26
CA VAL A 174 11.92 0.54 2.73
C VAL A 174 10.81 1.59 2.80
N THR A 175 10.79 2.35 3.89
CA THR A 175 9.81 3.41 4.12
C THR A 175 10.49 4.78 4.21
N TYR A 176 9.97 5.71 3.43
CA TYR A 176 10.21 7.14 3.56
C TYR A 176 8.92 7.79 4.01
N MET A 177 8.97 8.62 5.05
CA MET A 177 7.80 9.29 5.61
C MET A 177 7.99 10.80 5.62
N SER A 178 6.97 11.52 5.17
CA SER A 178 6.93 12.98 5.29
C SER A 178 6.89 13.39 6.76
N ARG A 179 7.64 14.41 7.17
CA ARG A 179 7.69 14.90 8.56
C ARG A 179 6.31 15.28 9.11
N GLY A 180 5.41 15.76 8.25
CA GLY A 180 4.03 16.12 8.63
C GLY A 180 3.04 14.96 8.67
N ALA A 181 3.45 13.75 8.27
CA ALA A 181 2.59 12.58 8.25
C ALA A 181 2.42 11.96 9.64
N ARG A 182 1.38 11.13 9.78
CA ARG A 182 1.17 10.28 10.95
C ARG A 182 0.97 8.83 10.50
N ILE A 183 1.43 7.90 11.32
CA ILE A 183 1.25 6.47 11.09
C ILE A 183 0.68 5.79 12.33
N GLY A 184 -0.25 4.86 12.16
CA GLY A 184 -0.79 4.14 13.32
C GLY A 184 -1.90 3.18 12.98
N ASP A 185 -2.27 2.38 13.97
CA ASP A 185 -3.27 1.33 13.85
C ASP A 185 -4.37 1.52 14.92
N PRO A 186 -5.43 2.30 14.60
CA PRO A 186 -6.45 2.67 15.57
C PRO A 186 -7.65 1.70 15.60
N HIS A 187 -7.56 0.46 15.09
CA HIS A 187 -8.69 -0.47 15.06
C HIS A 187 -9.37 -0.63 16.43
N VAL A 188 -8.61 -0.62 17.53
CA VAL A 188 -9.15 -0.71 18.89
C VAL A 188 -10.11 0.44 19.23
N ARG A 189 -9.91 1.63 18.65
CA ARG A 189 -10.81 2.80 18.83
C ARG A 189 -12.11 2.63 18.05
N ALA A 190 -12.13 1.72 17.07
CA ALA A 190 -13.32 1.28 16.35
C ALA A 190 -13.93 0.00 16.95
N GLY A 191 -13.44 -0.46 18.11
CA GLY A 191 -13.88 -1.71 18.74
C GLY A 191 -13.44 -2.96 17.98
N ILE A 192 -12.42 -2.85 17.12
CA ILE A 192 -11.97 -3.91 16.21
C ILE A 192 -10.57 -4.39 16.61
N VAL A 193 -10.31 -5.69 16.49
CA VAL A 193 -8.93 -6.23 16.50
C VAL A 193 -8.26 -5.83 15.19
N ALA A 194 -7.02 -5.33 15.24
CA ALA A 194 -6.18 -5.03 14.07
C ALA A 194 -5.77 -6.29 13.28
N GLY A 195 -6.72 -7.10 12.82
CA GLY A 195 -6.51 -8.43 12.27
C GLY A 195 -5.74 -8.42 10.96
N ASP A 196 -5.84 -7.31 10.24
CA ASP A 196 -5.30 -7.06 8.91
C ASP A 196 -3.78 -6.79 8.86
N GLY A 197 -3.05 -6.88 9.97
CA GLY A 197 -1.58 -6.97 9.96
C GLY A 197 -0.84 -6.31 11.12
N GLY A 198 -1.52 -5.50 11.93
CA GLY A 198 -0.92 -4.82 13.09
C GLY A 198 -0.13 -5.76 14.02
N PRO A 199 -0.75 -6.82 14.58
CA PRO A 199 -0.12 -7.82 15.44
C PRO A 199 0.99 -8.65 14.79
N VAL A 200 1.10 -8.62 13.46
CA VAL A 200 2.14 -9.33 12.71
C VAL A 200 3.37 -8.44 12.51
N LEU A 201 3.18 -7.22 12.00
CA LEU A 201 4.28 -6.34 11.60
C LEU A 201 4.87 -5.54 12.77
N TRP A 202 4.03 -4.93 13.60
CA TRP A 202 4.50 -4.02 14.65
C TRP A 202 5.48 -4.68 15.63
N PRO A 203 5.22 -5.90 16.15
CA PRO A 203 6.18 -6.55 17.05
C PRO A 203 7.53 -6.86 16.40
N MET A 204 7.57 -7.06 15.08
CA MET A 204 8.83 -7.29 14.36
C MET A 204 9.65 -6.01 14.20
N LEU A 205 8.97 -4.88 13.99
CA LEU A 205 9.63 -3.60 13.74
C LEU A 205 10.05 -2.90 15.03
N VAL A 206 9.16 -2.86 16.04
CA VAL A 206 9.37 -2.04 17.25
C VAL A 206 9.42 -2.83 18.56
N GLY A 207 9.32 -4.17 18.48
CA GLY A 207 9.28 -5.07 19.63
C GLY A 207 7.88 -5.19 20.25
N ALA A 208 7.63 -6.33 20.91
CA ALA A 208 6.29 -6.72 21.36
C ALA A 208 5.65 -5.76 22.39
N ASN A 209 6.42 -5.21 23.32
CA ASN A 209 5.86 -4.34 24.36
C ASN A 209 5.39 -3.00 23.78
N ARG A 210 6.19 -2.39 22.92
CA ARG A 210 5.81 -1.14 22.25
C ARG A 210 4.69 -1.36 21.23
N ALA A 211 4.71 -2.48 20.50
CA ALA A 211 3.61 -2.85 19.63
C ALA A 211 2.29 -2.95 20.40
N LYS A 212 2.27 -3.61 21.57
CA LYS A 212 1.07 -3.70 22.41
C LYS A 212 0.58 -2.33 22.87
N GLU A 213 1.47 -1.43 23.27
CA GLU A 213 1.09 -0.06 23.66
C GLU A 213 0.29 0.64 22.55
N TYR A 214 0.81 0.68 21.33
CA TYR A 214 0.12 1.35 20.22
C TYR A 214 -1.11 0.59 19.73
N LEU A 215 -1.05 -0.74 19.62
CA LEU A 215 -2.20 -1.54 19.16
C LEU A 215 -3.36 -1.54 20.18
N MET A 216 -3.08 -1.39 21.48
CA MET A 216 -4.12 -1.34 22.52
C MET A 216 -4.65 0.07 22.81
N THR A 217 -3.91 1.12 22.46
CA THR A 217 -4.34 2.53 22.62
C THR A 217 -4.94 3.09 21.33
N GLY A 218 -4.51 2.58 20.18
CA GLY A 218 -4.79 3.15 18.87
C GLY A 218 -4.15 4.52 18.64
N ASP A 219 -3.11 4.85 19.40
CA ASP A 219 -2.42 6.13 19.28
C ASP A 219 -1.66 6.23 17.96
N LEU A 220 -1.75 7.40 17.32
CA LEU A 220 -1.02 7.70 16.10
C LEU A 220 0.37 8.24 16.44
N LEU A 221 1.36 7.78 15.68
CA LEU A 221 2.74 8.23 15.76
C LEU A 221 2.99 9.36 14.76
N GLY A 222 3.64 10.43 15.22
CA GLY A 222 4.27 11.39 14.33
C GLY A 222 5.54 10.82 13.71
N ALA A 223 5.97 11.40 12.59
CA ALA A 223 7.11 10.93 11.81
C ALA A 223 8.40 10.74 12.64
N ASP A 224 8.78 11.74 13.44
CA ASP A 224 10.02 11.70 14.23
C ASP A 224 10.05 10.54 15.22
N GLU A 225 8.93 10.27 15.90
CA GLU A 225 8.82 9.15 16.84
C GLU A 225 8.82 7.82 16.09
N ALA A 226 8.12 7.74 14.95
CA ALA A 226 8.09 6.54 14.12
C ALA A 226 9.50 6.15 13.63
N GLU A 227 10.32 7.12 13.23
CA GLU A 227 11.73 6.89 12.86
C GLU A 227 12.56 6.48 14.09
N ARG A 228 12.44 7.21 15.20
CA ARG A 228 13.22 6.98 16.42
C ARG A 228 13.03 5.58 16.99
N ILE A 229 11.81 5.03 16.93
CA ILE A 229 11.52 3.67 17.41
C ILE A 229 11.79 2.57 16.38
N GLY A 230 12.16 2.95 15.15
CA GLY A 230 12.43 2.02 14.05
C GLY A 230 11.18 1.47 13.35
N LEU A 231 10.03 2.13 13.48
CA LEU A 231 8.81 1.75 12.75
C LEU A 231 8.93 2.09 11.27
N VAL A 232 9.56 3.23 10.95
CA VAL A 232 9.90 3.65 9.57
C VAL A 232 11.40 3.85 9.43
N ASN A 233 11.94 3.77 8.21
CA ASN A 233 13.37 3.85 7.96
C ASN A 233 13.90 5.29 7.92
N HIS A 234 13.14 6.19 7.29
CA HIS A 234 13.60 7.55 6.99
C HIS A 234 12.46 8.57 7.07
N VAL A 235 12.76 9.74 7.65
CA VAL A 235 11.88 10.91 7.63
C VAL A 235 12.51 12.07 6.86
N VAL A 236 11.72 12.69 5.98
CA VAL A 236 12.12 13.81 5.12
C VAL A 236 11.02 14.87 5.04
N GLU A 237 11.33 16.07 4.55
CA GLU A 237 10.29 17.06 4.25
C GLU A 237 9.38 16.59 3.11
N LEU A 238 8.12 17.06 3.10
CA LEU A 238 7.12 16.60 2.13
C LEU A 238 7.55 16.87 0.67
N ASP A 239 8.17 18.02 0.42
CA ASP A 239 8.66 18.43 -0.90
C ASP A 239 9.92 17.65 -1.35
N GLU A 240 10.60 16.98 -0.42
CA GLU A 240 11.74 16.12 -0.70
C GLU A 240 11.36 14.63 -0.86
N LEU A 241 10.16 14.24 -0.42
CA LEU A 241 9.75 12.84 -0.28
C LEU A 241 9.85 12.04 -1.58
N GLU A 242 9.26 12.55 -2.67
CA GLU A 242 9.27 11.86 -3.96
C GLU A 242 10.70 11.72 -4.50
N ALA A 243 11.50 12.79 -4.38
CA ALA A 243 12.89 12.78 -4.82
C ALA A 243 13.73 11.75 -4.01
N ALA A 244 13.53 11.67 -2.70
CA ALA A 244 14.21 10.73 -1.82
C ALA A 244 13.84 9.27 -2.13
N ALA A 245 12.55 8.97 -2.26
CA ALA A 245 12.05 7.64 -2.61
C ALA A 245 12.55 7.20 -4.00
N MET A 246 12.47 8.09 -5.00
CA MET A 246 12.94 7.79 -6.35
C MET A 246 14.47 7.65 -6.43
N LYS A 247 15.23 8.36 -5.59
CA LYS A 247 16.68 8.17 -5.48
C LYS A 247 17.01 6.77 -4.96
N MET A 248 16.30 6.29 -3.95
CA MET A 248 16.43 4.91 -3.48
C MET A 248 15.99 3.91 -4.57
N ALA A 249 14.87 4.17 -5.25
CA ALA A 249 14.37 3.30 -6.31
C ALA A 249 15.38 3.15 -7.45
N ARG A 250 15.94 4.25 -7.95
CA ARG A 250 17.00 4.24 -8.98
C ARG A 250 18.25 3.49 -8.53
N LYS A 251 18.65 3.65 -7.26
CA LYS A 251 19.79 2.91 -6.68
C LYS A 251 19.53 1.40 -6.71
N LEU A 252 18.33 0.96 -6.35
CA LEU A 252 17.95 -0.46 -6.37
C LEU A 252 17.80 -0.99 -7.80
N ALA A 253 17.20 -0.22 -8.72
CA ALA A 253 17.02 -0.60 -10.12
C ALA A 253 18.37 -0.79 -10.85
N ALA A 254 19.37 0.04 -10.54
CA ALA A 254 20.72 -0.11 -11.07
C ALA A 254 21.52 -1.28 -10.43
N GLY A 255 20.98 -1.92 -9.39
CA GLY A 255 21.65 -2.99 -8.65
C GLY A 255 21.51 -4.38 -9.27
N PRO A 256 22.19 -5.39 -8.69
CA PRO A 256 22.10 -6.79 -9.15
C PRO A 256 20.74 -7.39 -8.76
N GLN A 257 19.75 -7.28 -9.67
CA GLN A 257 18.35 -7.63 -9.40
C GLN A 257 18.15 -9.01 -8.77
N ILE A 258 18.84 -10.04 -9.24
CA ILE A 258 18.71 -11.40 -8.68
C ILE A 258 19.13 -11.43 -7.20
N ALA A 259 20.26 -10.82 -6.86
CA ALA A 259 20.76 -10.78 -5.48
C ALA A 259 19.85 -9.95 -4.58
N LEU A 260 19.34 -8.81 -5.05
CA LEU A 260 18.38 -7.99 -4.31
C LEU A 260 17.10 -8.77 -4.00
N ARG A 261 16.52 -9.43 -5.01
CA ARG A 261 15.31 -10.26 -4.87
C ARG A 261 15.53 -11.44 -3.92
N PHE A 262 16.71 -12.08 -3.97
CA PHE A 262 17.03 -13.19 -3.07
C PHE A 262 17.27 -12.72 -1.63
N ASN A 263 17.94 -11.59 -1.42
CA ASN A 263 18.07 -10.99 -0.09
C ASN A 263 16.70 -10.67 0.50
N LYS A 264 15.80 -10.02 -0.27
CA LYS A 264 14.40 -9.79 0.13
C LYS A 264 13.71 -11.10 0.48
N ARG A 265 13.82 -12.13 -0.38
CA ARG A 265 13.19 -13.44 -0.15
C ARG A 265 13.62 -14.10 1.15
N LEU A 266 14.91 -14.00 1.50
CA LEU A 266 15.47 -14.57 2.71
C LEU A 266 15.00 -13.80 3.95
N VAL A 267 15.03 -12.46 3.92
CA VAL A 267 14.53 -11.62 5.02
C VAL A 267 13.02 -11.83 5.24
N ASN A 268 12.25 -11.89 4.15
CA ASN A 268 10.80 -12.09 4.23
C ASN A 268 10.40 -13.49 4.71
N LYS A 269 11.34 -14.45 4.84
CA LYS A 269 10.99 -15.81 5.27
C LYS A 269 10.43 -15.85 6.69
N ASP A 270 11.03 -15.08 7.60
CA ASP A 270 10.53 -14.96 8.97
C ASP A 270 9.15 -14.29 9.03
N LEU A 271 8.92 -13.30 8.17
CA LEU A 271 7.64 -12.62 8.05
C LEU A 271 6.57 -13.53 7.43
N GLU A 272 6.90 -14.30 6.41
CA GLU A 272 6.02 -15.33 5.83
C GLU A 272 5.61 -16.37 6.88
N GLU A 273 6.55 -16.87 7.68
CA GLU A 273 6.25 -17.82 8.75
C GLU A 273 5.29 -17.23 9.79
N ARG A 274 5.45 -15.96 10.15
CA ARG A 274 4.54 -15.26 11.05
C ARG A 274 3.17 -15.04 10.44
N VAL A 275 3.08 -14.61 9.17
CA VAL A 275 1.81 -14.48 8.44
C VAL A 275 1.10 -15.84 8.39
N ASN A 276 1.79 -16.91 8.01
CA ASN A 276 1.20 -18.25 7.97
C ASN A 276 0.73 -18.75 9.33
N LYS A 277 1.38 -18.32 10.41
CA LYS A 277 1.02 -18.70 11.78
C LYS A 277 -0.13 -17.89 12.37
N LEU A 278 -0.16 -16.59 12.11
CA LEU A 278 -0.98 -15.64 12.86
C LEU A 278 -2.12 -15.03 12.06
N TYR A 279 -1.98 -14.89 10.74
CA TYR A 279 -2.86 -14.02 9.96
C TYR A 279 -4.29 -14.55 9.88
N ASP A 280 -4.45 -15.86 9.67
CA ASP A 280 -5.79 -16.47 9.64
C ASP A 280 -6.49 -16.34 11.02
N LEU A 281 -5.74 -16.46 12.11
CA LEU A 281 -6.26 -16.25 13.47
C LEU A 281 -6.59 -14.77 13.72
N SER A 282 -5.73 -13.85 13.30
CA SER A 282 -5.92 -12.42 13.53
C SER A 282 -7.15 -11.90 12.81
N LEU A 283 -7.35 -12.31 11.55
CA LEU A 283 -8.55 -11.99 10.79
C LEU A 283 -9.82 -12.63 11.40
N ALA A 284 -9.73 -13.87 11.91
CA ALA A 284 -10.87 -14.50 12.58
C ALA A 284 -11.27 -13.74 13.86
N LEU A 285 -10.30 -13.27 14.64
CA LEU A 285 -10.55 -12.46 15.83
C LEU A 285 -11.12 -11.07 15.46
N GLU A 286 -10.65 -10.48 14.37
CA GLU A 286 -11.22 -9.25 13.81
C GLU A 286 -12.69 -9.44 13.38
N ALA A 287 -12.99 -10.52 12.68
CA ALA A 287 -14.37 -10.85 12.30
C ALA A 287 -15.29 -11.01 13.52
N ILE A 288 -14.81 -11.64 14.59
CA ILE A 288 -15.57 -11.74 15.85
C ILE A 288 -15.83 -10.33 16.42
N THR A 289 -14.86 -9.42 16.35
CA THR A 289 -15.05 -8.06 16.89
C THR A 289 -16.06 -7.22 16.12
N PHE A 290 -16.25 -7.44 14.82
CA PHE A 290 -17.31 -6.76 14.06
C PHE A 290 -18.72 -7.03 14.59
N GLU A 291 -18.93 -8.20 15.21
CA GLU A 291 -20.22 -8.59 15.79
C GLU A 291 -20.44 -8.04 17.20
N THR A 292 -19.43 -7.39 17.80
CA THR A 292 -19.51 -6.90 19.18
C THR A 292 -20.27 -5.59 19.31
N GLN A 293 -20.88 -5.39 20.48
CA GLN A 293 -21.55 -4.14 20.83
C GLN A 293 -20.58 -2.94 20.86
N ASP A 294 -19.30 -3.17 21.20
CA ASP A 294 -18.30 -2.10 21.21
C ASP A 294 -18.04 -1.58 19.79
N HIS A 295 -17.99 -2.45 18.79
CA HIS A 295 -17.90 -2.02 17.40
C HIS A 295 -19.14 -1.23 16.95
N GLN A 296 -20.34 -1.74 17.27
CA GLN A 296 -21.60 -1.05 16.95
C GLN A 296 -21.67 0.35 17.60
N GLU A 297 -21.20 0.48 18.84
CA GLU A 297 -21.09 1.75 19.54
C GLU A 297 -20.05 2.67 18.90
N ALA A 298 -18.91 2.15 18.47
CA ALA A 298 -17.88 2.94 17.80
C ALA A 298 -18.40 3.57 16.51
N VAL A 299 -19.08 2.79 15.65
CA VAL A 299 -19.65 3.30 14.40
C VAL A 299 -20.75 4.33 14.70
N ARG A 300 -21.65 4.05 15.63
CA ARG A 300 -22.70 5.00 16.04
C ARG A 300 -22.11 6.31 16.56
N ALA A 301 -21.11 6.24 17.43
CA ALA A 301 -20.45 7.41 17.98
C ALA A 301 -19.76 8.24 16.91
N PHE A 302 -19.15 7.59 15.91
CA PHE A 302 -18.54 8.26 14.75
C PHE A 302 -19.58 9.06 13.95
N LEU A 303 -20.71 8.43 13.60
CA LEU A 303 -21.81 9.06 12.86
C LEU A 303 -22.44 10.22 13.64
N GLU A 304 -22.62 10.03 14.95
CA GLU A 304 -23.15 11.06 15.87
C GLU A 304 -22.10 12.10 16.27
N LYS A 305 -20.86 12.00 15.79
CA LYS A 305 -19.72 12.89 16.08
C LYS A 305 -19.47 13.07 17.59
N ARG A 306 -19.59 11.99 18.34
CA ARG A 306 -19.34 11.94 19.80
C ARG A 306 -18.26 10.93 20.15
N LYS A 307 -17.81 10.94 21.40
CA LYS A 307 -16.90 9.91 21.91
C LYS A 307 -17.69 8.61 22.16
N PRO A 308 -17.14 7.44 21.78
CA PRO A 308 -17.76 6.15 22.11
C PRO A 308 -17.65 5.84 23.59
N VAL A 309 -18.62 5.08 24.11
CA VAL A 309 -18.64 4.58 25.50
C VAL A 309 -18.67 3.05 25.48
N PHE A 310 -17.49 2.44 25.59
CA PHE A 310 -17.34 0.98 25.53
C PHE A 310 -17.70 0.27 26.82
N GLY A 311 -18.01 -1.03 26.71
CA GLY A 311 -18.18 -1.93 27.85
C GLY A 311 -19.51 -1.80 28.59
N GLN A 312 -20.56 -1.26 27.96
CA GLN A 312 -21.88 -1.14 28.59
C GLN A 312 -22.53 -2.50 28.90
N ASN A 313 -22.06 -3.63 28.33
CA ASN A 313 -22.53 -4.98 28.64
C ASN A 313 -21.39 -6.02 28.70
N ARG A 314 -20.39 -5.83 29.57
CA ARG A 314 -19.26 -6.78 29.73
C ARG A 314 -19.66 -8.23 30.08
N ASN A 315 -20.91 -8.47 30.49
CA ASN A 315 -21.41 -9.77 30.92
C ASN A 315 -22.24 -10.52 29.85
N GLN A 316 -22.36 -10.00 28.62
CA GLN A 316 -23.17 -10.61 27.54
C GLN A 316 -22.37 -11.09 26.31
N ASN A 317 -21.04 -10.98 26.34
CA ASN A 317 -20.14 -11.49 25.30
C ASN A 317 -19.39 -12.74 25.76
#